data_AF-A0A1B6KQX1-F1
#
_entry.id   AF-A0A1B6KQX1-F1
#
_cell.length_a   1.000
_cell.length_b   1.000
_cell.length_c   1.000
_cell.angle_alpha   90.00
_cell.angle_beta   90.00
_cell.angle_gamma   90.00
#
_symmetry.space_group_name_H-M   'P 1'
#
loop_
_entity.id
_entity.type
_entity.pdbx_description
1 polymer ?
#
loop_
_entity_poly.entity_id
_entity_poly.type
_entity_poly.pdbx_seq_one_letter_code
_entity_poly.pdbx_strand_id
1 'polypeptide(L)'
;IEIEEVLNGLRMKEKELRCREEELTKAQLEQKMVEQKLQQREAELARREIDLLQRELHIIITQQAPTPKKRRGVFKQAKLKQLKKEPGQISFPVDFRHTITVQHTPKSHPSPNSPPGSPSIPRLRAIALPADGVKGKTWGPSTCHQRERGQIMNRPKRWSKSAPNLEKPARPRAFLGENPPDELN
;
A
#
# COMPACT_ATOMS: atom_id res chain seq x y z
N ILE A 1 -10.56 -53.15 62.24
CA ILE A 1 -10.23 -53.58 60.86
C ILE A 1 -10.58 -52.44 59.88
N GLU A 2 -11.85 -52.06 59.75
CA GLU A 2 -12.28 -51.00 58.80
C GLU A 2 -11.59 -49.63 58.98
N ILE A 3 -11.43 -49.13 60.22
CA ILE A 3 -10.79 -47.83 60.48
C ILE A 3 -9.30 -47.82 60.06
N GLU A 4 -8.61 -48.95 60.27
CA GLU A 4 -7.19 -49.08 59.95
C GLU A 4 -6.95 -49.11 58.44
N GLU A 5 -7.83 -49.78 57.70
CA GLU A 5 -7.82 -49.82 56.23
C GLU A 5 -8.04 -48.43 55.63
N VAL A 6 -9.00 -47.66 56.18
CA VAL A 6 -9.24 -46.27 55.75
C VAL A 6 -8.02 -45.38 56.00
N LEU A 7 -7.38 -45.48 57.17
CA LEU A 7 -6.17 -44.72 57.49
C LEU A 7 -5.00 -45.06 56.56
N ASN A 8 -4.82 -46.35 56.24
CA ASN A 8 -3.80 -46.77 55.28
C ASN A 8 -4.11 -46.25 53.87
N GLY A 9 -5.37 -46.29 53.45
CA GLY A 9 -5.82 -45.70 52.18
C GLY A 9 -5.55 -44.19 52.10
N LEU A 10 -5.78 -43.45 53.18
CA LEU A 10 -5.49 -42.02 53.25
C LEU A 10 -3.98 -41.74 53.14
N ARG A 11 -3.13 -42.49 53.83
CA ARG A 11 -1.66 -42.34 53.73
C ARG A 11 -1.14 -42.64 52.32
N MET A 12 -1.71 -43.64 51.65
CA MET A 12 -1.34 -43.96 50.26
C MET A 12 -1.72 -42.83 49.32
N LYS A 13 -2.93 -42.29 49.44
CA LYS A 13 -3.38 -41.13 48.66
C LYS A 13 -2.54 -39.88 48.93
N GLU A 14 -2.17 -39.63 50.18
CA GLU A 14 -1.29 -38.51 50.53
C GLU A 14 0.06 -38.61 49.83
N LYS A 15 0.69 -39.80 49.86
CA LYS A 15 1.96 -40.03 49.14
C LYS A 15 1.81 -39.85 47.64
N GLU A 16 0.76 -40.39 47.05
CA GLU A 16 0.47 -40.25 45.63
C GLU A 16 0.29 -38.78 45.23
N LEU A 17 -0.46 -38.00 46.03
CA LEU A 17 -0.65 -36.58 45.78
C LEU A 17 0.66 -35.80 45.88
N ARG A 18 1.49 -36.07 46.89
CA ARG A 18 2.82 -35.44 47.02
C ARG A 18 3.71 -35.72 45.80
N CYS A 19 3.76 -36.97 45.33
CA CYS A 19 4.52 -37.30 44.12
C CYS A 19 4.02 -36.53 42.90
N ARG A 20 2.70 -36.44 42.71
CA ARG A 20 2.10 -35.67 41.60
C ARG A 20 2.41 -34.17 41.71
N GLU A 21 2.38 -33.61 42.92
CA GLU A 21 2.73 -32.20 43.17
C GLU A 21 4.21 -31.91 42.83
N GLU A 22 5.12 -32.83 43.20
CA GLU A 22 6.54 -32.74 42.86
C GLU A 22 6.75 -32.81 41.33
N GLU A 23 6.07 -33.72 40.64
CA GLU A 23 6.11 -33.82 39.17
C GLU A 23 5.60 -32.55 38.49
N LEU A 24 4.48 -31.99 38.96
CA LEU A 24 3.94 -30.73 38.44
C LEU A 24 4.92 -29.57 38.66
N THR A 25 5.53 -29.50 39.84
CA THR A 25 6.53 -28.47 40.17
C THR A 25 7.73 -28.55 39.23
N LYS A 26 8.21 -29.77 38.96
CA LYS A 26 9.31 -30.00 38.00
C LYS A 26 8.92 -29.59 36.59
N ALA A 27 7.74 -29.98 36.12
CA ALA A 27 7.25 -29.62 34.79
C ALA A 27 7.12 -28.09 34.62
N GLN A 28 6.62 -27.39 35.64
CA GLN A 28 6.53 -25.92 35.64
C GLN A 28 7.91 -25.26 35.57
N LEU A 29 8.91 -25.82 36.27
CA LEU A 29 10.28 -25.31 36.20
C LEU A 29 10.86 -25.50 34.79
N GLU A 30 10.67 -26.67 34.18
CA GLU A 30 11.10 -26.96 32.81
C GLU A 30 10.43 -26.02 31.80
N GLN A 31 9.13 -25.77 31.93
CA GLN A 31 8.40 -24.81 31.10
C GLN A 31 8.98 -23.40 31.21
N LYS A 32 9.26 -22.91 32.44
CA LYS A 32 9.88 -21.60 32.64
C LYS A 32 11.26 -21.50 31.99
N MET A 33 12.07 -22.56 32.08
CA MET A 33 13.38 -22.60 31.43
C MET A 33 13.27 -22.53 29.90
N VAL A 34 12.32 -23.27 29.33
CA VAL A 34 12.03 -23.24 27.89
C VAL A 34 11.56 -21.85 27.46
N GLU A 35 10.63 -21.26 28.21
CA GLU A 35 10.11 -19.93 27.94
C GLU A 35 11.22 -18.87 27.93
N GLN A 36 12.10 -18.87 28.95
CA GLN A 36 13.24 -17.94 28.99
C GLN A 36 14.18 -18.11 27.79
N LYS A 37 14.46 -19.34 27.38
CA LYS A 37 15.28 -19.61 26.19
C LYS A 37 14.61 -19.09 24.92
N LEU A 38 13.30 -19.26 24.78
CA LEU A 38 12.54 -18.74 23.65
C LEU A 38 12.56 -17.21 23.63
N GLN A 39 12.36 -16.55 24.77
CA GLN A 39 12.42 -15.09 24.89
C GLN A 39 13.81 -14.55 24.49
N GLN A 40 14.89 -15.18 24.94
CA GLN A 40 16.25 -14.80 24.53
C GLN A 40 16.44 -14.94 23.01
N ARG A 41 15.93 -16.03 22.43
CA ARG A 41 16.03 -16.28 20.99
C ARG A 41 15.22 -15.27 20.17
N GLU A 42 14.01 -14.94 20.64
CA GLU A 42 13.17 -13.92 20.03
C GLU A 42 13.85 -12.54 20.04
N ALA A 43 14.44 -12.15 21.18
CA ALA A 43 15.17 -10.90 21.29
C ALA A 43 16.40 -10.85 20.36
N GLU A 44 17.14 -11.95 20.22
CA GLU A 44 18.25 -12.07 19.28
C GLU A 44 17.78 -11.91 17.83
N LEU A 45 16.67 -12.56 17.46
CA LEU A 45 16.09 -12.45 16.13
C LEU A 45 15.60 -11.03 15.83
N ALA A 46 14.90 -10.40 16.78
CA ALA A 46 14.44 -9.02 16.63
C ALA A 46 15.61 -8.05 16.42
N ARG A 47 16.71 -8.21 17.16
CA ARG A 47 17.93 -7.41 16.96
C ARG A 47 18.51 -7.61 15.55
N ARG A 48 18.58 -8.86 15.07
CA ARG A 48 19.09 -9.16 13.73
C ARG A 48 18.20 -8.62 12.62
N GLU A 49 16.89 -8.62 12.81
CA GLU A 49 15.94 -8.05 11.85
C GLU A 49 16.16 -6.54 11.68
N ILE A 50 16.36 -5.81 12.79
CA ILE A 50 16.70 -4.39 12.76
C ILE A 50 17.99 -4.15 11.95
N ASP A 51 19.04 -4.93 12.22
CA ASP A 51 20.32 -4.79 11.53
C ASP A 51 20.20 -5.07 10.01
N LEU A 52 19.39 -6.06 9.62
CA LEU A 52 19.12 -6.36 8.21
C LEU A 52 18.36 -5.22 7.53
N LEU A 53 17.26 -4.75 8.14
CA LEU A 53 16.48 -3.64 7.61
C LEU A 53 17.33 -2.38 7.44
N GLN A 54 18.22 -2.09 8.40
CA GLN A 54 19.14 -0.96 8.29
C GLN A 54 20.06 -1.08 7.07
N ARG A 55 20.60 -2.28 6.80
CA ARG A 55 21.45 -2.53 5.62
C ARG A 55 20.66 -2.42 4.32
N GLU A 56 19.47 -3.00 4.27
CA GLU A 56 18.59 -2.93 3.09
C GLU A 56 18.21 -1.49 2.78
N LEU A 57 17.79 -0.71 3.78
CA LEU A 57 17.49 0.70 3.63
C LEU A 57 18.72 1.49 3.16
N HIS A 58 19.90 1.21 3.72
CA HIS A 58 21.12 1.86 3.27
C HIS A 58 21.39 1.62 1.79
N ILE A 59 21.22 0.38 1.31
CA ILE A 59 21.38 0.03 -0.11
C ILE A 59 20.34 0.76 -0.97
N ILE A 60 19.07 0.78 -0.56
CA ILE A 60 18.01 1.46 -1.31
C ILE A 60 18.32 2.96 -1.45
N ILE A 61 18.73 3.60 -0.35
CA ILE A 61 19.02 5.04 -0.32
C ILE A 61 20.30 5.38 -1.10
N THR A 62 21.35 4.57 -1.00
CA THR A 62 22.65 4.91 -1.61
C THR A 62 22.77 4.45 -3.07
N GLN A 63 22.24 3.27 -3.41
CA GLN A 63 22.45 2.65 -4.72
C GLN A 63 21.21 2.72 -5.61
N GLN A 64 20.00 2.66 -5.03
CA GLN A 64 18.74 2.63 -5.79
C GLN A 64 17.95 3.95 -5.72
N ALA A 65 18.57 5.02 -5.22
CA ALA A 65 17.92 6.33 -5.18
C ALA A 65 17.53 6.77 -6.60
N PRO A 66 16.23 7.00 -6.88
CA PRO A 66 15.82 7.50 -8.17
C PRO A 66 16.41 8.90 -8.35
N THR A 67 17.31 9.06 -9.32
CA THR A 67 17.84 10.37 -9.66
C THR A 67 16.72 11.20 -10.29
N PRO A 68 16.30 12.32 -9.68
CA PRO A 68 15.22 13.11 -10.22
C PRO A 68 15.63 13.62 -11.60
N LYS A 69 14.84 13.28 -12.62
CA LYS A 69 15.09 13.73 -14.00
C LYS A 69 14.96 15.25 -14.04
N LYS A 70 16.10 15.94 -14.05
CA LYS A 70 16.14 17.40 -14.20
C LYS A 70 15.48 17.73 -15.53
N ARG A 71 14.32 18.39 -15.47
CA ARG A 71 13.66 18.88 -16.68
C ARG A 71 14.60 19.93 -17.30
N ARG A 72 15.17 19.64 -18.47
CA ARG A 72 15.84 20.66 -19.30
C ARG A 72 14.77 21.64 -19.76
N GLY A 73 14.50 22.64 -18.93
CA GLY A 73 13.64 23.77 -19.31
C GLY A 73 14.46 24.81 -20.06
N VAL A 74 13.81 25.54 -20.96
CA VAL A 74 14.29 26.82 -21.55
C VAL A 74 14.24 27.94 -20.49
N PHE A 75 14.44 27.58 -19.22
CA PHE A 75 14.33 28.48 -18.09
C PHE A 75 15.66 29.23 -17.97
N LYS A 76 15.75 30.38 -18.63
CA LYS A 76 16.94 31.24 -18.60
C LYS A 76 17.11 31.77 -17.18
N GLN A 77 18.06 31.22 -16.42
CA GLN A 77 18.40 31.70 -15.06
C GLN A 77 18.68 33.22 -15.01
N ALA A 78 19.08 33.82 -16.14
CA ALA A 78 19.24 35.27 -16.30
C ALA A 78 17.96 36.07 -15.99
N LYS A 79 16.76 35.56 -16.33
CA LYS A 79 15.48 36.23 -16.02
C LYS A 79 15.10 36.12 -14.53
N LEU A 80 15.61 35.11 -13.83
CA LEU A 80 15.42 34.96 -12.38
C LEU A 80 16.30 35.93 -11.58
N LYS A 81 17.48 36.29 -12.09
CA LYS A 81 18.37 37.27 -11.43
C LYS A 81 17.77 38.68 -11.38
N GLN A 82 16.96 39.06 -12.38
CA GLN A 82 16.28 40.37 -12.36
C GLN A 82 15.18 40.48 -11.30
N LEU A 83 14.60 39.34 -10.86
CA LEU A 83 13.66 39.27 -9.74
C LEU A 83 14.35 39.21 -8.37
N LYS A 84 15.67 39.03 -8.33
CA LYS A 84 16.49 39.00 -7.10
C LYS A 84 17.13 40.36 -6.77
N LYS A 85 16.62 41.45 -7.36
CA LYS A 85 17.19 42.79 -7.10
C LYS A 85 17.05 43.19 -5.62
N GLU A 86 16.05 42.65 -4.92
CA GLU A 86 15.94 42.64 -3.46
C GLU A 86 15.21 41.35 -3.01
N PRO A 87 15.75 40.55 -2.06
CA PRO A 87 15.02 39.41 -1.51
C PRO A 87 13.82 39.93 -0.69
N GLY A 88 12.59 39.74 -1.18
CA GLY A 88 11.37 40.02 -0.40
C GLY A 88 10.33 40.94 -1.04
N GLN A 89 10.51 41.43 -2.27
CA GLN A 89 9.49 42.23 -2.97
C GLN A 89 8.41 41.36 -3.65
N ILE A 90 7.69 40.55 -2.88
CA ILE A 90 6.34 40.12 -3.29
C ILE A 90 5.35 41.05 -2.61
N SER A 91 4.45 41.65 -3.38
CA SER A 91 3.35 42.42 -2.79
C SER A 91 2.50 41.52 -1.92
N PHE A 92 1.82 42.10 -0.95
CA PHE A 92 0.74 41.40 -0.26
C PHE A 92 -0.29 40.91 -1.29
N PRO A 93 -0.92 39.74 -1.08
CA PRO A 93 -2.01 39.32 -1.94
C PRO A 93 -3.12 40.37 -1.88
N VAL A 94 -3.49 40.90 -3.05
CA VAL A 94 -4.65 41.77 -3.24
C VAL A 94 -5.66 40.98 -4.09
N ASP A 95 -6.95 41.17 -3.84
CA ASP A 95 -8.06 40.51 -4.55
C ASP A 95 -8.11 38.97 -4.39
N PHE A 96 -8.27 38.50 -3.15
CA PHE A 96 -8.55 37.08 -2.93
C PHE A 96 -9.82 36.64 -3.68
N ARG A 97 -9.69 35.62 -4.54
CA ARG A 97 -10.79 35.05 -5.33
C ARG A 97 -11.06 33.62 -4.93
N HIS A 98 -12.24 33.40 -4.36
CA HIS A 98 -12.74 32.07 -4.08
C HIS A 98 -13.28 31.44 -5.37
N THR A 99 -12.58 30.45 -5.93
CA THR A 99 -12.97 29.81 -7.21
C THR A 99 -13.69 28.49 -7.04
N ILE A 100 -13.49 27.78 -5.92
CA ILE A 100 -14.05 26.44 -5.71
C ILE A 100 -14.44 26.28 -4.24
N THR A 101 -15.70 25.94 -4.00
CA THR A 101 -16.19 25.50 -2.67
C THR A 101 -16.39 23.99 -2.68
N VAL A 102 -16.34 23.37 -1.50
CA VAL A 102 -16.67 21.95 -1.34
C VAL A 102 -17.86 21.83 -0.40
N GLN A 103 -18.91 21.15 -0.84
CA GLN A 103 -20.12 20.92 -0.06
C GLN A 103 -20.36 19.42 0.15
N HIS A 104 -20.91 19.05 1.31
CA HIS A 104 -21.40 17.70 1.54
C HIS A 104 -22.66 17.47 0.71
N THR A 105 -22.69 16.41 -0.10
CA THR A 105 -23.93 15.99 -0.75
C THR A 105 -24.80 15.26 0.28
N PRO A 106 -26.09 15.60 0.42
CA PRO A 106 -26.99 14.83 1.27
C PRO A 106 -27.02 13.37 0.81
N LYS A 107 -27.19 12.45 1.76
CA LYS A 107 -27.27 11.02 1.49
C LYS A 107 -28.43 10.78 0.51
N SER A 108 -28.14 10.27 -0.68
CA SER A 108 -29.19 9.80 -1.60
C SER A 108 -29.82 8.56 -0.97
N HIS A 109 -31.12 8.62 -0.68
CA HIS A 109 -31.87 7.43 -0.31
C HIS A 109 -31.83 6.44 -1.49
N PRO A 110 -31.52 5.15 -1.25
CA PRO A 110 -31.48 4.16 -2.31
C PRO A 110 -32.90 3.95 -2.87
N SER A 111 -33.05 4.04 -4.19
CA SER A 111 -34.24 3.59 -4.91
C SER A 111 -34.25 2.05 -4.91
N PRO A 112 -35.43 1.39 -4.75
CA PRO A 112 -35.52 -0.07 -4.67
C PRO A 112 -35.04 -0.81 -5.94
N ASN A 113 -34.84 -0.11 -7.06
CA ASN A 113 -34.41 -0.71 -8.33
C ASN A 113 -32.94 -0.44 -8.69
N SER A 114 -32.10 0.00 -7.75
CA SER A 114 -30.67 0.25 -8.00
C SER A 114 -29.78 -0.81 -7.34
N PRO A 115 -28.67 -1.24 -7.98
CA PRO A 115 -27.73 -2.20 -7.39
C PRO A 115 -27.13 -1.67 -6.08
N PRO A 116 -26.65 -2.55 -5.18
CA PRO A 116 -26.18 -2.15 -3.86
C PRO A 116 -25.09 -1.07 -3.98
N GLY A 117 -25.36 0.08 -3.37
CA GLY A 117 -24.45 1.22 -3.42
C GLY A 117 -23.12 0.90 -2.76
N SER A 118 -22.02 1.31 -3.39
CA SER A 118 -20.67 1.28 -2.79
C SER A 118 -20.67 1.94 -1.41
N PRO A 119 -19.77 1.53 -0.49
CA PRO A 119 -19.75 1.98 0.90
C PRO A 119 -19.88 3.50 1.03
N SER A 120 -20.71 3.94 1.99
CA SER A 120 -21.09 5.34 2.19
C SER A 120 -19.93 6.16 2.75
N ILE A 121 -19.02 6.56 1.86
CA ILE A 121 -18.04 7.60 2.13
C ILE A 121 -18.80 8.93 2.10
N PRO A 122 -18.59 9.88 3.04
CA PRO A 122 -19.17 11.21 2.97
C PRO A 122 -18.81 11.85 1.62
N ARG A 123 -19.79 11.90 0.71
CA ARG A 123 -19.56 12.39 -0.65
C ARG A 123 -19.45 13.91 -0.61
N LEU A 124 -18.25 14.39 -0.89
CA LEU A 124 -17.95 15.80 -1.07
C LEU A 124 -18.11 16.17 -2.55
N ARG A 125 -18.87 17.23 -2.84
CA ARG A 125 -19.00 17.81 -4.17
C ARG A 125 -18.24 19.12 -4.23
N ALA A 126 -17.27 19.20 -5.13
CA ALA A 126 -16.63 20.47 -5.48
C ALA A 126 -17.54 21.27 -6.42
N ILE A 127 -17.73 22.54 -6.12
CA ILE A 127 -18.57 23.49 -6.87
C ILE A 127 -17.68 24.67 -7.23
N ALA A 128 -17.46 24.89 -8.52
CA ALA A 128 -16.77 26.07 -9.01
C ALA A 128 -17.70 27.29 -8.88
N LEU A 129 -17.24 28.35 -8.21
CA LEU A 129 -17.94 29.63 -8.15
C LEU A 129 -17.57 30.47 -9.38
N PRO A 130 -18.54 30.95 -10.17
CA PRO A 130 -18.27 31.76 -11.34
C PRO A 130 -17.77 33.13 -10.89
N ALA A 131 -16.64 33.56 -11.43
CA ALA A 131 -16.02 34.78 -10.97
C ALA A 131 -16.61 36.06 -11.60
N ASP A 132 -17.40 35.93 -12.68
CA ASP A 132 -18.06 37.03 -13.41
C ASP A 132 -19.40 36.58 -14.07
N GLY A 133 -20.12 35.62 -13.49
CA GLY A 133 -21.42 35.13 -14.00
C GLY A 133 -21.37 34.23 -15.25
N VAL A 134 -20.23 34.13 -15.95
CA VAL A 134 -20.06 33.21 -17.09
C VAL A 134 -19.44 31.89 -16.61
N LYS A 135 -20.18 30.78 -16.76
CA LYS A 135 -19.69 29.44 -16.43
C LYS A 135 -18.41 29.10 -17.21
N GLY A 136 -17.26 29.11 -16.52
CA GLY A 136 -15.98 28.71 -17.10
C GLY A 136 -15.94 27.22 -17.43
N LYS A 137 -15.32 26.86 -18.55
CA LYS A 137 -15.05 25.47 -18.94
C LYS A 137 -14.08 24.85 -17.91
N THR A 138 -14.56 23.92 -17.10
CA THR A 138 -13.70 23.17 -16.15
C THR A 138 -12.89 22.13 -16.92
N TRP A 139 -11.62 21.91 -16.54
CA TRP A 139 -10.67 20.95 -17.16
C TRP A 139 -11.01 19.47 -16.84
N GLY A 140 -12.27 19.10 -16.96
CA GLY A 140 -12.76 17.75 -16.72
C GLY A 140 -14.25 17.64 -17.04
N PRO A 141 -14.75 16.44 -17.36
CA PRO A 141 -16.16 16.24 -17.65
C PRO A 141 -16.99 16.66 -16.44
N SER A 142 -17.73 17.75 -16.58
CA SER A 142 -18.68 18.21 -15.58
C SER A 142 -19.69 17.10 -15.30
N THR A 143 -19.63 16.57 -14.08
CA THR A 143 -20.43 15.44 -13.60
C THR A 143 -21.91 15.85 -13.44
N CYS A 144 -22.66 15.94 -14.55
CA CYS A 144 -24.14 15.85 -14.54
C CYS A 144 -24.78 15.63 -15.92
N HIS A 145 -24.03 15.27 -16.96
CA HIS A 145 -24.64 14.82 -18.22
C HIS A 145 -24.08 13.44 -18.53
N GLN A 146 -24.74 12.44 -17.95
CA GLN A 146 -24.72 11.07 -18.44
C GLN A 146 -25.35 11.11 -19.84
N ARG A 147 -24.57 11.52 -20.85
CA ARG A 147 -24.92 11.19 -22.24
C ARG A 147 -24.95 9.67 -22.29
N GLU A 148 -26.11 9.13 -22.62
CA GLU A 148 -26.29 7.72 -22.95
C GLU A 148 -25.08 7.24 -23.76
N ARG A 149 -24.34 6.32 -23.18
CA ARG A 149 -23.20 5.71 -23.84
C ARG A 149 -23.77 4.79 -24.90
N GLY A 150 -23.97 5.32 -26.10
CA GLY A 150 -24.23 4.54 -27.31
C GLY A 150 -23.24 3.39 -27.39
N GLN A 151 -23.75 2.22 -27.76
CA GLN A 151 -23.04 0.95 -27.80
C GLN A 151 -21.61 1.08 -28.35
N ILE A 152 -20.63 0.65 -27.56
CA ILE A 152 -19.33 0.23 -28.08
C ILE A 152 -19.24 -1.27 -27.82
N MET A 153 -20.08 -2.01 -28.52
CA MET A 153 -19.84 -3.43 -28.79
C MET A 153 -18.94 -3.50 -30.03
N ASN A 154 -17.92 -4.36 -29.97
CA ASN A 154 -17.03 -4.75 -31.08
C ASN A 154 -15.88 -3.81 -31.49
N ARG A 155 -14.96 -3.52 -30.57
CA ARG A 155 -13.53 -3.37 -30.93
C ARG A 155 -12.66 -4.12 -29.92
N PRO A 156 -11.66 -4.93 -30.34
CA PRO A 156 -10.72 -5.51 -29.40
C PRO A 156 -9.97 -4.38 -28.70
N LYS A 157 -10.03 -4.38 -27.37
CA LYS A 157 -9.34 -3.44 -26.48
C LYS A 157 -7.83 -3.54 -26.69
N ARG A 158 -7.29 -2.71 -27.59
CA ARG A 158 -5.85 -2.45 -27.63
C ARG A 158 -5.56 -1.46 -26.50
N TRP A 159 -5.07 -1.96 -25.37
CA TRP A 159 -4.62 -1.12 -24.26
C TRP A 159 -3.54 -0.14 -24.73
N SER A 160 -3.64 1.11 -24.29
CA SER A 160 -2.69 2.19 -24.59
C SER A 160 -1.29 1.84 -24.09
N LYS A 161 -0.27 2.01 -24.94
CA LYS A 161 1.16 1.69 -24.66
C LYS A 161 1.86 2.67 -23.69
N SER A 162 1.10 3.33 -22.83
CA SER A 162 1.59 4.39 -21.94
C SER A 162 1.96 3.87 -20.55
N ALA A 163 1.67 2.61 -20.24
CA ALA A 163 2.01 1.97 -18.97
C ALA A 163 3.41 1.32 -19.07
N PRO A 164 4.40 1.74 -18.25
CA PRO A 164 5.72 1.14 -18.25
C PRO A 164 5.70 -0.11 -17.35
N ASN A 165 5.26 -1.26 -17.88
CA ASN A 165 5.56 -2.64 -17.43
C ASN A 165 4.51 -3.63 -17.94
N LEU A 166 4.35 -3.75 -19.25
CA LEU A 166 3.84 -5.01 -19.81
C LEU A 166 4.88 -5.55 -20.77
N GLU A 167 5.39 -6.73 -20.44
CA GLU A 167 6.28 -7.50 -21.29
C GLU A 167 5.65 -7.68 -22.67
N LYS A 168 6.46 -7.48 -23.71
CA LYS A 168 6.00 -7.59 -25.10
C LYS A 168 5.72 -9.06 -25.39
N PRO A 169 4.58 -9.44 -25.99
CA PRO A 169 4.37 -10.80 -26.44
C PRO A 169 5.43 -11.15 -27.50
N ALA A 170 6.07 -12.32 -27.34
CA ALA A 170 7.08 -12.83 -28.26
C ALA A 170 6.48 -12.96 -29.67
N ARG A 171 7.20 -12.44 -30.68
CA ARG A 171 6.83 -12.66 -32.08
C ARG A 171 7.14 -14.12 -32.45
N PRO A 172 6.30 -14.79 -33.26
CA PRO A 172 6.66 -16.10 -33.81
C PRO A 172 7.92 -15.94 -34.67
N ARG A 173 8.95 -16.75 -34.39
CA ARG A 173 10.16 -16.87 -35.20
C ARG A 173 9.75 -17.43 -36.56
N ALA A 174 10.02 -16.69 -37.63
CA ALA A 174 9.89 -17.22 -38.99
C ALA A 174 10.91 -18.35 -39.16
N PHE A 175 10.42 -19.53 -39.53
CA PHE A 175 11.23 -20.65 -39.98
C PHE A 175 12.00 -20.23 -41.24
N LEU A 176 13.31 -20.05 -41.11
CA LEU A 176 14.22 -20.03 -42.25
C LEU A 176 14.68 -21.46 -42.46
N GLY A 177 14.34 -22.01 -43.63
CA GLY A 177 14.70 -23.36 -44.04
C GLY A 177 16.21 -23.55 -44.10
N GLU A 178 16.66 -24.67 -43.55
CA GLU A 178 18.03 -25.18 -43.74
C GLU A 178 18.19 -25.69 -45.17
N ASN A 179 19.28 -25.28 -45.83
CA ASN A 179 19.84 -25.95 -47.00
C ASN A 179 20.90 -26.96 -46.52
N PRO A 180 21.08 -28.09 -47.24
CA PRO A 180 21.91 -29.21 -46.80
C PRO A 180 23.42 -28.90 -46.84
N PRO A 181 24.26 -29.69 -46.13
CA PRO A 181 25.71 -29.46 -46.06
C PRO A 181 26.43 -30.01 -47.30
N ASP A 182 27.30 -29.18 -47.89
CA ASP A 182 28.31 -29.58 -48.87
C ASP A 182 29.55 -30.18 -48.15
N GLU A 183 30.09 -31.25 -48.73
CA GLU A 183 31.31 -31.96 -48.34
C GLU A 183 32.60 -31.17 -48.64
N LEU A 184 33.71 -31.65 -48.04
CA LEU A 184 35.15 -31.33 -48.25
C LEU A 184 35.62 -30.05 -47.52
N ASN A 185 36.65 -30.10 -46.65
CA ASN A 185 37.91 -30.85 -46.66
C ASN A 185 38.40 -31.05 -45.21
#